data_AF-K0S231-F1
#
_entry.id   AF-K0S231-F1
#
_cell.length_a   1.000
_cell.length_b   1.000
_cell.length_c   1.000
_cell.angle_alpha   90.00
_cell.angle_beta   90.00
_cell.angle_gamma   90.00
#
_symmetry.space_group_name_H-M   'P 1'
#
loop_
_entity.id
_entity.type
_entity.pdbx_description
1 polymer ?
#
loop_
_entity_poly.entity_id
_entity_poly.type
_entity_poly.pdbx_seq_one_letter_code
_entity_poly.pdbx_strand_id
1 'polypeptide(L)'
;MSLPLRTTERARAEALQKHLNGALKEKEEIKEQLIKTRHQLEIELRNAVSLRQKLAKMHVTEKRNKQRQDCLVARTEDRQLREELTRTRQELLSEMEVARRQEEKAKSLRQTLAVQREKNEMLIQGAKRAEEIPILEKRVQRLIMAWSLPPEPSPGNPVKETARLSYQADVLLSRNWNPKVPALWYIVALTLQQKGAAAADYLSMAAAERKGEKEKFVASNADFCCVHAAEESYNLKITSRPESRAPRAHGWPDCYDCYDTIRGVAVAAVGRGQSSMSKKRARASMAVVWSPHSRAINLSVAKMGTTLPGLLPLPMALDGKLRETHGYTGTAHWVIPGRLMQGARPGFGLSSASQTETELDSQLRDLASNAKISTFVCAQAECLPEEGSILLDGDGGTRKDNPKNLPAYAHKIVDSKFLYYGIIGMKPAKSVESLFGAAHDIAKRIQDDGETVYIHCGGGVGRAGLLTACVLGVLYPTLKADQAIEYCTALCHLRNMNGEDKVYHSPETDEQQQQVRDFFRKMLDREG
;
A
#
# COMPACT_ATOMS: atom_id res chain seq x y z
N MET A 1 49.37 117.14 -14.73
CA MET A 1 50.54 116.23 -14.66
C MET A 1 50.02 114.79 -14.65
N SER A 2 49.97 114.14 -15.82
CA SER A 2 49.55 112.73 -15.96
C SER A 2 50.76 111.82 -15.71
N LEU A 3 50.78 111.15 -14.56
CA LEU A 3 51.86 110.26 -14.17
C LEU A 3 51.88 108.98 -15.05
N PRO A 4 53.05 108.55 -15.55
CA PRO A 4 53.21 107.35 -16.36
C PRO A 4 53.30 106.11 -15.44
N LEU A 5 52.19 105.74 -14.79
CA LEU A 5 52.10 104.53 -13.95
C LEU A 5 51.55 103.29 -14.69
N ARG A 6 51.26 103.41 -16.00
CA ARG A 6 50.51 102.38 -16.75
C ARG A 6 51.32 101.22 -17.32
N THR A 7 52.65 101.28 -17.34
CA THR A 7 53.49 100.25 -18.01
C THR A 7 53.83 99.07 -17.10
N THR A 8 54.10 99.31 -15.82
CA THR A 8 54.45 98.26 -14.82
C THR A 8 53.24 97.42 -14.42
N GLU A 9 52.06 98.04 -14.30
CA GLU A 9 50.80 97.34 -14.01
C GLU A 9 50.40 96.42 -15.17
N ARG A 10 50.60 96.86 -16.41
CA ARG A 10 50.36 96.04 -17.61
C ARG A 10 51.27 94.82 -17.67
N ALA A 11 52.57 94.98 -17.40
CA ALA A 11 53.51 93.86 -17.36
C ALA A 11 53.16 92.83 -16.27
N ARG A 12 52.70 93.28 -15.09
CA ARG A 12 52.21 92.40 -14.02
C ARG A 12 50.94 91.67 -14.42
N ALA A 13 49.99 92.34 -15.06
CA ALA A 13 48.76 91.73 -15.56
C ALA A 13 49.06 90.66 -16.62
N GLU A 14 49.98 90.93 -17.54
CA GLU A 14 50.40 89.96 -18.57
C GLU A 14 51.10 88.73 -17.95
N ALA A 15 51.96 88.93 -16.93
CA ALA A 15 52.59 87.84 -16.20
C ALA A 15 51.57 86.98 -15.43
N LEU A 16 50.60 87.61 -14.74
CA LEU A 16 49.51 86.91 -14.05
C LEU A 16 48.63 86.13 -15.03
N GLN A 17 48.29 86.72 -16.18
CA GLN A 17 47.51 86.03 -17.21
C GLN A 17 48.26 84.80 -17.75
N LYS A 18 49.59 84.90 -17.95
CA LYS A 18 50.40 83.75 -18.37
C LYS A 18 50.42 82.64 -17.32
N HIS A 19 50.57 82.98 -16.04
CA HIS A 19 50.49 82.01 -14.95
C HIS A 19 49.12 81.35 -14.85
N LEU A 20 48.04 82.13 -14.97
CA LEU A 20 46.67 81.61 -14.95
C LEU A 20 46.42 80.65 -16.12
N ASN A 21 46.85 81.01 -17.32
CA ASN A 21 46.74 80.15 -18.50
C ASN A 21 47.56 78.86 -18.34
N GLY A 22 48.74 78.92 -17.71
CA GLY A 22 49.55 77.75 -17.37
C GLY A 22 48.84 76.82 -16.39
N ALA A 23 48.31 77.37 -15.29
CA ALA A 23 47.57 76.61 -14.29
C ALA A 23 46.27 75.99 -14.85
N LEU A 24 45.56 76.69 -15.75
CA LEU A 24 44.40 76.15 -16.44
C LEU A 24 44.77 74.98 -17.35
N LYS A 25 45.90 75.06 -18.06
CA LYS A 25 46.40 73.96 -18.89
C LYS A 25 46.75 72.74 -18.04
N GLU A 26 47.49 72.93 -16.95
CA GLU A 26 47.84 71.85 -16.01
C GLU A 26 46.58 71.20 -15.41
N LYS A 27 45.58 72.01 -15.05
CA LYS A 27 44.29 71.51 -14.55
C LYS A 27 43.57 70.63 -15.58
N GLU A 28 43.53 71.02 -16.85
CA GLU A 28 42.90 70.20 -17.90
C GLU A 28 43.72 68.92 -18.18
N GLU A 29 45.06 68.96 -18.14
CA GLU A 29 45.91 67.77 -18.24
C GLU A 29 45.65 66.78 -17.09
N ILE A 30 45.55 67.26 -15.85
CA ILE A 30 45.21 66.43 -14.68
C ILE A 30 43.81 65.81 -14.84
N LYS A 31 42.84 66.59 -15.30
CA LYS A 31 41.47 66.13 -15.53
C LYS A 31 41.41 65.04 -16.61
N GLU A 32 42.15 65.16 -17.70
CA GLU A 32 42.26 64.11 -18.71
C GLU A 32 42.90 62.84 -18.15
N GLN A 33 43.95 62.96 -17.33
CA GLN A 33 44.57 61.81 -16.65
C GLN A 33 43.57 61.12 -15.71
N LEU A 34 42.81 61.88 -14.91
CA LEU A 34 41.77 61.33 -14.03
C LEU A 34 40.67 60.59 -14.80
N ILE A 35 40.26 61.09 -15.96
CA ILE A 35 39.28 60.42 -16.83
C ILE A 35 39.85 59.08 -17.34
N LYS A 36 41.11 59.06 -17.79
CA LYS A 36 41.78 57.84 -18.24
C LYS A 36 41.90 56.80 -17.12
N THR A 37 42.34 57.22 -15.94
CA THR A 37 42.45 56.33 -14.77
C THR A 37 41.09 55.78 -14.34
N ARG A 38 40.04 56.62 -14.31
CA ARG A 38 38.69 56.17 -14.01
C ARG A 38 38.21 55.12 -15.01
N HIS A 39 38.41 55.34 -16.31
CA HIS A 39 38.01 54.38 -17.33
C HIS A 39 38.73 53.03 -17.18
N GLN A 40 40.04 53.06 -16.88
CA GLN A 40 40.83 51.87 -16.60
C GLN A 40 40.29 51.08 -15.39
N LEU A 41 39.98 51.77 -14.29
CA LEU A 41 39.40 51.15 -13.10
C LEU A 41 38.01 50.56 -13.36
N GLU A 42 37.18 51.19 -14.21
CA GLU A 42 35.88 50.65 -14.61
C GLU A 42 36.02 49.35 -15.41
N ILE A 43 37.04 49.23 -16.27
CA ILE A 43 37.35 47.99 -17.00
C ILE A 43 37.79 46.89 -16.03
N GLU A 44 38.70 47.20 -15.11
CA GLU A 44 39.18 46.25 -14.10
C GLU A 44 38.06 45.76 -13.19
N LEU A 45 37.16 46.64 -12.77
CA LEU A 45 35.99 46.27 -11.97
C LEU A 45 35.05 45.31 -12.74
N ARG A 46 34.79 45.57 -14.03
CA ARG A 46 33.98 44.66 -14.86
C ARG A 46 34.64 43.28 -15.00
N ASN A 47 35.97 43.24 -15.17
CA ASN A 47 36.73 41.99 -15.24
C ASN A 47 36.67 41.23 -13.91
N ALA A 48 36.82 41.92 -12.77
CA ALA A 48 36.72 41.31 -11.45
C ALA A 48 35.32 40.73 -11.17
N VAL A 49 34.26 41.46 -11.54
CA VAL A 49 32.87 40.97 -11.42
C VAL A 49 32.64 39.73 -12.29
N SER A 50 33.13 39.74 -13.53
CA SER A 50 33.06 38.59 -14.45
C SER A 50 33.80 37.37 -13.89
N LEU A 51 35.00 37.56 -13.32
CA LEU A 51 35.77 36.49 -12.70
C LEU A 51 35.04 35.90 -11.47
N ARG A 52 34.47 36.75 -10.61
CA ARG A 52 33.70 36.32 -9.44
C ARG A 52 32.47 35.50 -9.85
N GLN A 53 31.77 35.90 -10.91
CA GLN A 53 30.64 35.14 -11.46
C GLN A 53 31.07 33.77 -12.01
N LYS A 54 32.24 33.69 -12.68
CA LYS A 54 32.80 32.41 -13.15
C LYS A 54 33.15 31.49 -11.99
N LEU A 55 33.82 32.00 -10.95
CA LEU A 55 34.15 31.24 -9.74
C LEU A 55 32.90 30.73 -9.01
N ALA A 56 31.86 31.55 -8.90
CA ALA A 56 30.59 31.14 -8.31
C ALA A 56 29.94 29.98 -9.11
N LYS A 57 29.96 30.05 -10.45
CA LYS A 57 29.47 28.95 -11.30
C LYS A 57 30.29 27.68 -11.12
N MET A 58 31.61 27.77 -11.06
CA MET A 58 32.49 26.61 -10.81
C MET A 58 32.20 25.96 -9.46
N HIS A 59 32.03 26.75 -8.39
CA HIS A 59 31.74 26.22 -7.06
C HIS A 59 30.38 25.51 -6.99
N VAL A 60 29.36 26.02 -7.68
CA VAL A 60 28.05 25.35 -7.79
C VAL A 60 28.19 24.01 -8.54
N THR A 61 28.96 23.97 -9.63
CA THR A 61 29.23 22.73 -10.38
C THR A 61 30.00 21.71 -9.54
N GLU A 62 31.02 22.13 -8.81
CA GLU A 62 31.80 21.28 -7.90
C GLU A 62 30.91 20.69 -6.80
N LYS A 63 30.06 21.50 -6.17
CA LYS A 63 29.10 21.03 -5.16
C LYS A 63 28.11 20.01 -5.73
N ARG A 64 27.62 20.22 -6.95
CA ARG A 64 26.76 19.27 -7.67
C ARG A 64 27.48 17.95 -7.99
N ASN A 65 28.73 18.03 -8.42
CA ASN A 65 29.54 16.84 -8.70
C ASN A 65 29.81 16.03 -7.42
N LYS A 66 30.13 16.69 -6.31
CA LYS A 66 30.25 16.04 -5.01
C LYS A 66 28.95 15.35 -4.60
N GLN A 67 27.81 16.04 -4.71
CA GLN A 67 26.50 15.46 -4.40
C GLN A 67 26.16 14.25 -5.28
N ARG A 68 26.53 14.28 -6.58
CA ARG A 68 26.39 13.12 -7.48
C ARG A 68 27.27 11.95 -7.03
N GLN A 69 28.51 12.22 -6.64
CA GLN A 69 29.43 11.19 -6.12
C GLN A 69 28.89 10.55 -4.83
N ASP A 70 28.43 11.36 -3.88
CA ASP A 70 27.84 10.88 -2.62
C ASP A 70 26.59 10.02 -2.89
N CYS A 71 25.76 10.42 -3.88
CA CYS A 71 24.59 9.65 -4.30
C CYS A 71 24.97 8.30 -4.96
N LEU A 72 26.08 8.24 -5.71
CA LEU A 72 26.57 7.00 -6.30
C LEU A 72 27.07 6.04 -5.22
N VAL A 73 27.82 6.54 -4.24
CA VAL A 73 28.29 5.75 -3.09
C VAL A 73 27.11 5.17 -2.31
N ALA A 74 26.11 5.99 -1.98
CA ALA A 74 24.91 5.53 -1.28
C ALA A 74 24.12 4.46 -2.06
N ARG A 75 24.07 4.57 -3.40
CA ARG A 75 23.44 3.55 -4.25
C ARG A 75 24.22 2.23 -4.27
N THR A 76 25.54 2.28 -4.26
CA THR A 76 26.37 1.07 -4.18
C THR A 76 26.23 0.38 -2.82
N GLU A 77 26.14 1.14 -1.74
CA GLU A 77 25.89 0.60 -0.39
C GLU A 77 24.50 -0.02 -0.27
N ASP A 78 23.44 0.63 -0.76
CA ASP A 78 22.07 0.07 -0.77
C ASP A 78 22.00 -1.23 -1.59
N ARG A 79 22.71 -1.30 -2.73
CA ARG A 79 22.79 -2.52 -3.52
C ARG A 79 23.48 -3.66 -2.76
N GLN A 80 24.60 -3.38 -2.10
CA GLN A 80 25.30 -4.38 -1.28
C GLN A 80 24.42 -4.91 -0.13
N LEU A 81 23.71 -4.01 0.56
CA LEU A 81 22.77 -4.39 1.62
C LEU A 81 21.62 -5.27 1.11
N ARG A 82 21.08 -5.00 -0.08
CA ARG A 82 20.03 -5.84 -0.69
C ARG A 82 20.56 -7.23 -1.08
N GLU A 83 21.78 -7.30 -1.60
CA GLU A 83 22.43 -8.57 -1.94
C GLU A 83 22.70 -9.40 -0.68
N GLU A 84 23.15 -8.77 0.41
CA GLU A 84 23.34 -9.40 1.72
C GLU A 84 22.01 -9.88 2.32
N LEU A 85 20.97 -9.04 2.32
CA LEU A 85 19.64 -9.41 2.80
C LEU A 85 19.05 -10.59 2.01
N THR A 86 19.27 -10.62 0.70
CA THR A 86 18.83 -11.73 -0.17
C THR A 86 19.56 -13.02 0.19
N ARG A 87 20.87 -12.94 0.48
CA ARG A 87 21.67 -14.09 0.94
C ARG A 87 21.16 -14.62 2.28
N THR A 88 20.99 -13.76 3.28
CA THR A 88 20.47 -14.15 4.60
C THR A 88 19.07 -14.76 4.50
N ARG A 89 18.21 -14.23 3.62
CA ARG A 89 16.87 -14.81 3.38
C ARG A 89 16.96 -16.22 2.78
N GLN A 90 17.88 -16.46 1.85
CA GLN A 90 18.09 -17.79 1.26
C GLN A 90 18.64 -18.78 2.29
N GLU A 91 19.59 -18.35 3.13
CA GLU A 91 20.11 -19.15 4.25
C GLU A 91 18.98 -19.56 5.20
N LEU A 92 18.16 -18.61 5.65
CA LEU A 92 17.03 -18.87 6.55
C LEU A 92 15.98 -19.81 5.93
N LEU A 93 15.69 -19.67 4.63
CA LEU A 93 14.79 -20.60 3.93
C LEU A 93 15.38 -22.01 3.87
N SER A 94 16.69 -22.15 3.68
CA SER A 94 17.35 -23.45 3.68
C SER A 94 17.33 -24.10 5.07
N GLU A 95 17.51 -23.32 6.14
CA GLU A 95 17.39 -23.79 7.53
C GLU A 95 15.96 -24.24 7.86
N MET A 96 14.96 -23.46 7.44
CA MET A 96 13.55 -23.83 7.59
C MET A 96 13.21 -25.14 6.87
N GLU A 97 13.77 -25.37 5.68
CA GLU A 97 13.55 -26.63 4.96
C GLU A 97 14.19 -27.82 5.69
N VAL A 98 15.39 -27.65 6.24
CA VAL A 98 16.03 -28.68 7.08
C VAL A 98 15.18 -28.97 8.30
N ALA A 99 14.66 -27.95 8.99
CA ALA A 99 13.78 -28.11 10.15
C ALA A 99 12.49 -28.85 9.78
N ARG A 100 11.86 -28.52 8.65
CA ARG A 100 10.66 -29.23 8.14
C ARG A 100 10.94 -30.72 7.90
N ARG A 101 12.07 -31.06 7.27
CA ARG A 101 12.48 -32.45 7.05
C ARG A 101 12.74 -33.19 8.36
N GLN A 102 13.28 -32.52 9.37
CA GLN A 102 13.46 -33.11 10.72
C GLN A 102 12.10 -33.36 11.41
N GLU A 103 11.15 -32.44 11.27
CA GLU A 103 9.80 -32.61 11.81
C GLU A 103 9.05 -33.77 11.14
N GLU A 104 9.15 -33.90 9.82
CA GLU A 104 8.57 -35.03 9.07
C GLU A 104 9.18 -36.37 9.50
N LYS A 105 10.51 -36.44 9.68
CA LYS A 105 11.19 -37.61 10.25
C LYS A 105 10.69 -37.93 11.66
N ALA A 106 10.52 -36.92 12.51
CA ALA A 106 10.00 -37.11 13.86
C ALA A 106 8.55 -37.62 13.86
N LYS A 107 7.70 -37.12 12.94
CA LYS A 107 6.32 -37.62 12.76
C LYS A 107 6.30 -39.08 12.32
N SER A 108 7.12 -39.47 11.36
CA SER A 108 7.26 -40.86 10.91
C SER A 108 7.75 -41.79 12.03
N LEU A 109 8.72 -41.34 12.84
CA LEU A 109 9.19 -42.11 13.99
C LEU A 109 8.09 -42.30 15.05
N ARG A 110 7.30 -41.25 15.33
CA ARG A 110 6.16 -41.33 16.26
C ARG A 110 5.10 -42.32 15.78
N GLN A 111 4.78 -42.33 14.49
CA GLN A 111 3.86 -43.31 13.89
C GLN A 111 4.39 -44.73 14.04
N THR A 112 5.68 -44.96 13.75
CA THR A 112 6.33 -46.27 13.89
C THR A 112 6.29 -46.77 15.35
N LEU A 113 6.57 -45.88 16.32
CA LEU A 113 6.48 -46.19 17.74
C LEU A 113 5.04 -46.49 18.19
N ALA A 114 4.04 -45.80 17.63
CA ALA A 114 2.63 -46.08 17.93
C ALA A 114 2.22 -47.48 17.49
N VAL A 115 2.56 -47.88 16.25
CA VAL A 115 2.32 -49.24 15.73
C VAL A 115 3.03 -50.29 16.59
N GLN A 116 4.28 -50.03 17.00
CA GLN A 116 5.01 -50.96 17.87
C GLN A 116 4.37 -51.09 19.26
N ARG A 117 3.83 -50.00 19.82
CA ARG A 117 3.09 -50.02 21.08
C ARG A 117 1.82 -50.87 20.98
N GLU A 118 1.04 -50.69 19.91
CA GLU A 118 -0.16 -51.49 19.65
C GLU A 118 0.17 -52.98 19.52
N LYS A 119 1.24 -53.33 18.79
CA LYS A 119 1.73 -54.70 18.67
C LYS A 119 2.12 -55.29 20.03
N ASN A 120 2.84 -54.53 20.86
CA ASN A 120 3.22 -54.97 22.19
C ASN A 120 1.99 -55.16 23.10
N GLU A 121 0.98 -54.29 22.98
CA GLU A 121 -0.26 -54.41 23.74
C GLU A 121 -1.05 -55.66 23.35
N MET A 122 -1.13 -55.98 22.06
CA MET A 122 -1.72 -57.24 21.58
C MET A 122 -0.97 -58.47 22.12
N LEU A 123 0.36 -58.44 22.17
CA LEU A 123 1.16 -59.53 22.75
C LEU A 123 0.87 -59.70 24.26
N ILE A 124 0.77 -58.59 25.01
CA ILE A 124 0.42 -58.61 26.43
C ILE A 124 -1.00 -59.17 26.63
N GLN A 125 -1.98 -58.76 25.82
CA GLN A 125 -3.34 -59.29 25.90
C GLN A 125 -3.38 -60.79 25.53
N GLY A 126 -2.60 -61.21 24.55
CA GLY A 126 -2.45 -62.62 24.17
C GLY A 126 -1.90 -63.47 25.31
N ALA A 127 -0.85 -62.98 26.00
CA ALA A 127 -0.27 -63.64 27.16
C ALA A 127 -1.28 -63.79 28.31
N LYS A 128 -2.02 -62.72 28.64
CA LYS A 128 -3.08 -62.76 29.66
C LYS A 128 -4.16 -63.79 29.34
N ARG A 129 -4.61 -63.86 28.08
CA ARG A 129 -5.59 -64.88 27.66
C ARG A 129 -5.04 -66.29 27.77
N ALA A 130 -3.75 -66.49 27.47
CA ALA A 130 -3.12 -67.80 27.61
C ALA A 130 -3.09 -68.29 29.07
N GLU A 131 -2.92 -67.39 30.04
CA GLU A 131 -3.01 -67.71 31.48
C GLU A 131 -4.44 -68.08 31.93
N GLU A 132 -5.48 -67.60 31.24
CA GLU A 132 -6.88 -67.93 31.55
C GLU A 132 -7.32 -69.30 31.01
N ILE A 133 -6.64 -69.85 29.99
CA ILE A 133 -6.99 -71.13 29.37
C ILE A 133 -7.04 -72.28 30.39
N PRO A 134 -6.02 -72.52 31.23
CA PRO A 134 -6.06 -73.59 32.24
C PRO A 134 -7.18 -73.43 33.27
N ILE A 135 -7.58 -72.19 33.58
CA ILE A 135 -8.68 -71.90 34.50
C ILE A 135 -10.02 -72.29 33.87
N LEU A 136 -10.21 -71.94 32.60
CA LEU A 136 -11.39 -72.30 31.82
C LEU A 136 -11.48 -73.82 31.61
N GLU A 137 -10.37 -74.49 31.28
CA GLU A 137 -10.30 -75.95 31.17
C GLU A 137 -10.74 -76.63 32.47
N LYS A 138 -10.23 -76.18 33.63
CA LYS A 138 -10.66 -76.70 34.94
C LYS A 138 -12.13 -76.44 35.26
N ARG A 139 -12.74 -75.35 34.76
CA ARG A 139 -14.18 -75.08 34.92
C ARG A 139 -15.01 -76.01 34.03
N VAL A 140 -14.61 -76.19 32.78
CA VAL A 140 -15.28 -77.11 31.84
C VAL A 140 -15.19 -78.55 32.37
N GLN A 141 -14.02 -79.01 32.83
CA GLN A 141 -13.88 -80.33 33.44
C GLN A 141 -14.81 -80.53 34.64
N ARG A 142 -14.96 -79.51 35.51
CA ARG A 142 -15.90 -79.57 36.64
C ARG A 142 -17.36 -79.67 36.19
N LEU A 143 -17.75 -78.93 35.15
CA LEU A 143 -19.10 -79.01 34.58
C LEU A 143 -19.38 -80.40 33.96
N ILE A 144 -18.41 -80.95 33.24
CA ILE A 144 -18.50 -82.30 32.65
C ILE A 144 -18.66 -83.36 33.75
N MET A 145 -17.89 -83.26 34.84
CA MET A 145 -18.01 -84.15 35.99
C MET A 145 -19.37 -84.02 36.68
N ALA A 146 -19.88 -82.80 36.86
CA ALA A 146 -21.19 -82.57 37.46
C ALA A 146 -22.34 -83.12 36.59
N TRP A 147 -22.20 -83.09 35.26
CA TRP A 147 -23.17 -83.66 34.33
C TRP A 147 -23.09 -85.19 34.18
N SER A 148 -21.94 -85.79 34.52
CA SER A 148 -21.75 -87.25 34.47
C SER A 148 -22.29 -87.98 35.70
N LEU A 149 -22.72 -87.24 36.73
CA LEU A 149 -23.40 -87.83 37.88
C LEU A 149 -24.83 -88.19 37.47
N PRO A 150 -25.25 -89.47 37.60
CA PRO A 150 -26.60 -89.87 37.26
C PRO A 150 -27.59 -89.12 38.16
N PRO A 151 -28.69 -88.58 37.61
CA PRO A 151 -29.69 -87.90 38.42
C PRO A 151 -30.25 -88.90 39.43
N GLU A 152 -30.29 -88.52 40.71
CA GLU A 152 -31.03 -89.30 41.69
C GLU A 152 -32.50 -89.36 41.26
N PRO A 153 -33.13 -90.54 41.29
CA PRO A 153 -34.49 -90.71 40.79
C PRO A 153 -35.48 -89.99 41.71
N SER A 154 -35.85 -88.78 41.31
CA SER A 154 -36.95 -88.03 41.90
C SER A 154 -38.27 -88.56 41.34
N PRO A 155 -39.24 -88.97 42.18
CA PRO A 155 -40.51 -89.50 41.72
C PRO A 155 -41.43 -88.34 41.32
N GLY A 156 -41.34 -87.87 40.08
CA GLY A 156 -42.21 -86.79 39.62
C GLY A 156 -42.00 -86.33 38.18
N ASN A 157 -42.83 -86.86 37.28
CA ASN A 157 -43.19 -86.35 35.95
C ASN A 157 -42.02 -85.95 35.01
N PRO A 158 -41.61 -86.82 34.06
CA PRO A 158 -40.42 -86.65 33.23
C PRO A 158 -40.42 -85.40 32.33
N VAL A 159 -41.58 -84.76 32.10
CA VAL A 159 -41.67 -83.55 31.26
C VAL A 159 -41.09 -82.30 31.94
N LYS A 160 -41.13 -82.22 33.28
CA LYS A 160 -40.60 -81.04 34.02
C LYS A 160 -39.07 -81.06 34.14
N GLU A 161 -38.46 -82.24 34.07
CA GLU A 161 -37.03 -82.41 34.26
C GLU A 161 -36.24 -82.05 32.99
N THR A 162 -36.77 -82.40 31.81
CA THR A 162 -36.21 -81.97 30.52
C THR A 162 -36.30 -80.45 30.34
N ALA A 163 -37.40 -79.82 30.77
CA ALA A 163 -37.56 -78.36 30.73
C ALA A 163 -36.59 -77.64 31.69
N ARG A 164 -36.33 -78.22 32.86
CA ARG A 164 -35.37 -77.66 33.84
C ARG A 164 -33.93 -77.75 33.34
N LEU A 165 -33.55 -78.86 32.70
CA LEU A 165 -32.22 -79.03 32.10
C LEU A 165 -32.03 -78.12 30.87
N SER A 166 -33.07 -77.95 30.04
CA SER A 166 -33.04 -76.99 28.92
C SER A 166 -32.89 -75.56 29.42
N TYR A 167 -33.63 -75.16 30.45
CA TYR A 167 -33.56 -73.83 31.03
C TYR A 167 -32.19 -73.57 31.70
N GLN A 168 -31.62 -74.56 32.38
CA GLN A 168 -30.27 -74.42 32.95
C GLN A 168 -29.18 -74.34 31.88
N ALA A 169 -29.33 -75.03 30.75
CA ALA A 169 -28.44 -74.90 29.60
C ALA A 169 -28.54 -73.50 28.98
N ASP A 170 -29.74 -72.95 28.81
CA ASP A 170 -29.96 -71.60 28.28
C ASP A 170 -29.43 -70.50 29.22
N VAL A 171 -29.57 -70.66 30.53
CA VAL A 171 -29.03 -69.71 31.52
C VAL A 171 -27.50 -69.74 31.54
N LEU A 172 -26.88 -70.91 31.34
CA LEU A 172 -25.42 -71.02 31.25
C LEU A 172 -24.86 -70.47 29.94
N LEU A 173 -25.56 -70.67 28.81
CA LEU A 173 -25.18 -70.11 27.51
C LEU A 173 -25.35 -68.58 27.48
N SER A 174 -26.44 -68.05 28.05
CA SER A 174 -26.74 -66.61 28.02
C SER A 174 -25.87 -65.75 28.94
N ARG A 175 -25.43 -66.25 30.11
CA ARG A 175 -24.65 -65.45 31.08
C ARG A 175 -23.14 -65.38 30.83
N ASN A 176 -22.56 -66.31 30.06
CA ASN A 176 -21.12 -66.32 29.75
C ASN A 176 -20.84 -66.25 28.24
N TRP A 177 -21.78 -65.69 27.47
CA TRP A 177 -21.70 -65.61 26.02
C TRP A 177 -20.56 -64.68 25.57
N ASN A 178 -19.41 -65.25 25.22
CA ASN A 178 -18.36 -64.54 24.48
C ASN A 178 -18.30 -65.10 23.04
N PRO A 179 -18.78 -64.35 22.03
CA PRO A 179 -18.88 -64.84 20.65
C PRO A 179 -17.50 -65.06 19.97
N LYS A 180 -16.39 -64.80 20.67
CA LYS A 180 -15.02 -64.91 20.15
C LYS A 180 -14.27 -66.19 20.53
N VAL A 181 -14.91 -67.21 21.11
CA VAL A 181 -14.25 -68.49 21.46
C VAL A 181 -14.86 -69.66 20.66
N PRO A 182 -14.40 -69.91 19.41
CA PRO A 182 -14.94 -70.96 18.54
C PRO A 182 -14.74 -72.39 19.08
N ALA A 183 -13.75 -72.60 19.94
CA ALA A 183 -13.44 -73.92 20.50
C ALA A 183 -14.56 -74.43 21.43
N LEU A 184 -15.21 -73.55 22.18
CA LEU A 184 -16.37 -73.90 23.01
C LEU A 184 -17.58 -74.28 22.16
N TRP A 185 -17.77 -73.59 21.02
CA TRP A 185 -18.77 -73.97 20.01
C TRP A 185 -18.51 -75.36 19.45
N TYR A 186 -17.25 -75.71 19.16
CA TYR A 186 -16.90 -77.02 18.61
C TYR A 186 -17.14 -78.16 19.62
N ILE A 187 -16.82 -77.95 20.90
CA ILE A 187 -17.07 -78.93 21.96
C ILE A 187 -18.58 -79.09 22.20
N VAL A 188 -19.33 -77.99 22.32
CA VAL A 188 -20.80 -78.05 22.51
C VAL A 188 -21.48 -78.67 21.30
N ALA A 189 -21.07 -78.33 20.08
CA ALA A 189 -21.60 -78.91 18.85
C ALA A 189 -21.30 -80.41 18.74
N LEU A 190 -20.08 -80.86 19.06
CA LEU A 190 -19.73 -82.29 19.09
C LEU A 190 -20.53 -83.06 20.16
N THR A 191 -20.75 -82.44 21.32
CA THR A 191 -21.51 -83.07 22.42
C THR A 191 -23.00 -83.17 22.08
N LEU A 192 -23.56 -82.17 21.39
CA LEU A 192 -24.94 -82.18 20.89
C LEU A 192 -25.11 -83.13 19.70
N GLN A 193 -24.10 -83.25 18.83
CA GLN A 193 -24.08 -84.17 17.69
C GLN A 193 -24.07 -85.64 18.14
N GLN A 194 -23.39 -85.96 19.25
CA GLN A 194 -23.43 -87.30 19.86
C GLN A 194 -24.79 -87.67 20.49
N LYS A 195 -25.70 -86.71 20.72
CA LYS A 195 -27.00 -86.94 21.39
C LYS A 195 -28.23 -86.91 20.47
N GLY A 196 -28.05 -86.74 19.16
CA GLY A 196 -29.08 -87.01 18.16
C GLY A 196 -30.01 -85.83 17.83
N ALA A 197 -30.03 -85.50 16.53
CA ALA A 197 -31.09 -84.85 15.73
C ALA A 197 -32.02 -83.81 16.39
N ALA A 198 -31.49 -82.66 16.81
CA ALA A 198 -32.26 -81.41 16.90
C ALA A 198 -31.41 -80.13 16.70
N ALA A 199 -30.11 -80.24 16.40
CA ALA A 199 -29.19 -79.10 16.36
C ALA A 199 -29.11 -78.39 14.99
N ALA A 200 -29.65 -79.01 13.92
CA ALA A 200 -29.57 -78.45 12.57
C ALA A 200 -30.43 -77.19 12.39
N ASP A 201 -31.57 -77.12 13.06
CA ASP A 201 -32.51 -75.99 12.90
C ASP A 201 -32.05 -74.73 13.64
N TYR A 202 -31.31 -74.88 14.74
CA TYR A 202 -30.79 -73.75 15.53
C TYR A 202 -29.63 -73.02 14.84
N LEU A 203 -28.78 -73.74 14.10
CA LEU A 203 -27.67 -73.15 13.32
C LEU A 203 -28.17 -72.36 12.10
N SER A 204 -29.33 -72.73 11.54
CA SER A 204 -29.94 -72.04 10.40
C SER A 204 -30.50 -70.65 10.78
N MET A 205 -31.07 -70.51 11.99
CA MET A 205 -31.60 -69.23 12.47
C MET A 205 -30.51 -68.19 12.77
N ALA A 206 -29.40 -68.60 13.39
CA ALA A 206 -28.30 -67.69 13.71
C ALA A 206 -27.55 -67.16 12.46
N ALA A 207 -27.60 -67.89 11.34
CA ALA A 207 -27.05 -67.44 10.06
C ALA A 207 -27.94 -66.38 9.37
N ALA A 208 -29.25 -66.39 9.63
CA ALA A 208 -30.21 -65.45 9.04
C ALA A 208 -30.13 -64.04 9.68
N GLU A 209 -29.89 -63.93 10.99
CA GLU A 209 -29.74 -62.62 11.66
C GLU A 209 -28.50 -61.85 11.19
N ARG A 210 -27.40 -62.53 10.84
CA ARG A 210 -26.19 -61.88 10.31
C ARG A 210 -26.37 -61.23 8.93
N LYS A 211 -27.38 -61.64 8.16
CA LYS A 211 -27.63 -61.08 6.83
C LYS A 211 -28.38 -59.74 6.93
N GLY A 212 -29.26 -59.59 7.91
CA GLY A 212 -30.05 -58.37 8.13
C GLY A 212 -29.26 -57.18 8.69
N GLU A 213 -28.16 -57.41 9.42
CA GLU A 213 -27.33 -56.31 9.96
C GLU A 213 -26.33 -55.74 8.94
N LYS A 214 -25.88 -56.54 7.96
CA LYS A 214 -25.00 -56.05 6.89
C LYS A 214 -25.70 -55.09 5.93
N GLU A 215 -26.99 -55.27 5.69
CA GLU A 215 -27.75 -54.39 4.77
C GLU A 215 -28.08 -53.02 5.41
N LYS A 216 -28.20 -52.95 6.74
CA LYS A 216 -28.39 -51.68 7.46
C LYS A 216 -27.12 -50.85 7.59
N PHE A 217 -25.94 -51.46 7.57
CA PHE A 217 -24.65 -50.76 7.66
C PHE A 217 -24.19 -50.16 6.31
N VAL A 218 -24.64 -50.72 5.18
CA VAL A 218 -24.30 -50.22 3.84
C VAL A 218 -25.14 -48.99 3.47
N ALA A 219 -26.36 -48.86 4.01
CA ALA A 219 -27.25 -47.73 3.72
C ALA A 219 -26.84 -46.41 4.41
N SER A 220 -26.08 -46.45 5.52
CA SER A 220 -25.71 -45.21 6.25
C SER A 220 -24.40 -44.57 5.79
N ASN A 221 -23.67 -45.16 4.83
CA ASN A 221 -22.37 -44.67 4.36
C ASN A 221 -22.37 -44.16 2.90
N ALA A 222 -23.54 -44.10 2.25
CA ALA A 222 -23.65 -43.62 0.87
C ALA A 222 -23.71 -42.08 0.75
N ASP A 223 -23.99 -41.35 1.84
CA ASP A 223 -24.16 -39.88 1.81
C ASP A 223 -22.88 -39.07 2.08
N PHE A 224 -21.70 -39.70 2.19
CA PHE A 224 -20.43 -39.01 2.52
C PHE A 224 -19.39 -38.98 1.39
N CYS A 225 -19.71 -39.48 0.19
CA CYS A 225 -18.78 -39.53 -0.95
C CYS A 225 -19.26 -38.66 -2.13
N CYS A 226 -19.33 -37.35 -1.94
CA CYS A 226 -19.51 -36.37 -3.03
C CYS A 226 -18.76 -35.06 -2.77
N VAL A 227 -17.53 -35.11 -2.27
CA VAL A 227 -16.55 -34.01 -2.35
C VAL A 227 -15.15 -34.62 -2.41
N HIS A 228 -14.69 -35.01 -3.61
CA HIS A 228 -13.28 -35.16 -4.02
C HIS A 228 -13.22 -35.96 -5.32
N ALA A 229 -13.47 -35.29 -6.46
CA ALA A 229 -13.18 -35.84 -7.78
C ALA A 229 -13.02 -34.68 -8.78
N ALA A 230 -11.94 -33.92 -8.67
CA ALA A 230 -11.53 -32.95 -9.68
C ALA A 230 -10.04 -32.61 -9.53
N GLU A 231 -9.16 -33.59 -9.60
CA GLU A 231 -7.73 -33.37 -9.87
C GLU A 231 -7.08 -34.73 -10.11
N GLU A 232 -7.00 -35.14 -11.38
CA GLU A 232 -5.95 -36.00 -11.95
C GLU A 232 -6.39 -36.42 -13.36
N SER A 233 -5.93 -35.67 -14.35
CA SER A 233 -5.92 -36.14 -15.74
C SER A 233 -4.83 -35.40 -16.50
N TYR A 234 -4.06 -36.19 -17.25
CA TYR A 234 -3.07 -35.83 -18.26
C TYR A 234 -1.60 -35.67 -17.84
N ASN A 235 -0.97 -36.84 -17.67
CA ASN A 235 0.40 -37.10 -18.14
C ASN A 235 0.33 -38.03 -19.35
N LEU A 236 0.75 -37.56 -20.54
CA LEU A 236 1.35 -38.36 -21.64
C LEU A 236 1.60 -37.50 -22.89
N LYS A 237 2.87 -37.18 -23.16
CA LYS A 237 3.65 -37.70 -24.31
C LYS A 237 4.88 -36.84 -24.60
N ILE A 238 6.02 -37.51 -24.54
CA ILE A 238 7.31 -37.10 -25.08
C ILE A 238 7.26 -37.21 -26.61
N THR A 239 7.66 -36.14 -27.31
CA THR A 239 8.29 -36.25 -28.64
C THR A 239 9.46 -35.28 -28.71
N SER A 240 10.61 -35.84 -29.02
CA SER A 240 11.89 -35.21 -29.28
C SER A 240 11.95 -34.58 -30.67
N ARG A 241 12.60 -33.41 -30.81
CA ARG A 241 13.58 -33.07 -31.88
C ARG A 241 14.15 -31.64 -31.68
N PRO A 242 15.29 -31.31 -32.34
CA PRO A 242 16.33 -30.49 -31.74
C PRO A 242 16.31 -29.05 -32.27
N GLU A 243 16.59 -28.09 -31.39
CA GLU A 243 16.90 -26.72 -31.80
C GLU A 243 18.32 -26.33 -31.44
N SER A 244 19.09 -26.21 -32.51
CA SER A 244 20.34 -25.48 -32.64
C SER A 244 20.13 -23.97 -32.48
N ARG A 245 21.22 -23.30 -32.07
CA ARG A 245 21.54 -21.86 -32.18
C ARG A 245 21.03 -20.97 -31.05
N ALA A 246 21.96 -20.73 -30.12
CA ALA A 246 22.02 -19.53 -29.31
C ALA A 246 22.00 -18.23 -30.16
N PRO A 247 21.42 -17.16 -29.60
CA PRO A 247 22.04 -15.86 -29.74
C PRO A 247 22.19 -15.13 -28.40
N ARG A 248 23.44 -14.69 -28.17
CA ARG A 248 23.87 -13.38 -27.68
C ARG A 248 23.10 -12.76 -26.51
N ALA A 249 23.81 -12.71 -25.38
CA ALA A 249 23.61 -11.74 -24.32
C ALA A 249 23.59 -10.30 -24.88
N HIS A 250 22.45 -9.64 -24.74
CA HIS A 250 22.37 -8.19 -24.75
C HIS A 250 22.04 -7.73 -23.33
N GLY A 251 22.96 -6.96 -22.75
CA GLY A 251 22.78 -6.29 -21.49
C GLY A 251 21.63 -5.28 -21.57
N TRP A 252 20.87 -5.22 -20.50
CA TRP A 252 19.85 -4.21 -20.26
C TRP A 252 20.54 -2.90 -19.85
N PRO A 253 20.15 -1.72 -20.39
CA PRO A 253 20.51 -0.45 -19.80
C PRO A 253 19.45 -0.01 -18.79
N ASP A 254 19.88 0.26 -17.56
CA ASP A 254 19.12 0.99 -16.55
C ASP A 254 18.89 2.45 -17.01
N CYS A 255 17.63 2.86 -17.12
CA CYS A 255 17.26 4.21 -17.54
C CYS A 255 17.02 5.15 -16.34
N TYR A 256 18.02 5.98 -16.04
CA TYR A 256 17.83 7.36 -15.56
C TYR A 256 18.84 8.25 -16.30
N ASP A 257 18.73 8.28 -17.62
CA ASP A 257 19.34 9.28 -18.50
C ASP A 257 18.66 9.18 -19.88
N CYS A 258 17.60 9.96 -20.08
CA CYS A 258 17.01 10.23 -21.40
C CYS A 258 16.22 11.55 -21.36
N TYR A 259 16.95 12.66 -21.32
CA TYR A 259 16.52 13.93 -21.93
C TYR A 259 17.76 14.55 -22.57
N ASP A 260 18.15 14.01 -23.71
CA ASP A 260 18.71 14.76 -24.84
C ASP A 260 19.00 13.78 -26.00
N THR A 261 18.69 14.22 -27.22
CA THR A 261 18.96 13.58 -28.52
C THR A 261 17.88 12.64 -29.05
N ILE A 262 16.96 13.18 -29.87
CA ILE A 262 16.71 12.78 -31.28
C ILE A 262 15.71 13.79 -31.86
N ARG A 263 16.20 14.68 -32.73
CA ARG A 263 15.47 15.15 -33.92
C ARG A 263 16.47 15.71 -34.91
N GLY A 264 16.89 14.86 -35.85
CA GLY A 264 17.65 15.25 -37.03
C GLY A 264 17.33 14.30 -38.18
N VAL A 265 16.90 14.91 -39.31
CA VAL A 265 16.81 14.37 -40.68
C VAL A 265 15.63 13.41 -40.95
N ALA A 266 14.74 13.58 -41.94
CA ALA A 266 14.50 14.59 -42.97
C ALA A 266 13.09 14.38 -43.57
N VAL A 267 12.43 15.47 -44.00
CA VAL A 267 11.66 15.49 -45.26
C VAL A 267 12.04 16.77 -45.97
N ALA A 268 12.54 16.61 -47.19
CA ALA A 268 12.99 17.66 -48.07
C ALA A 268 11.84 18.26 -48.90
N ALA A 269 12.09 19.51 -49.32
CA ALA A 269 11.55 20.20 -50.50
C ALA A 269 10.07 20.60 -50.51
N VAL A 270 9.81 21.92 -50.44
CA VAL A 270 9.30 22.73 -51.57
C VAL A 270 9.57 24.22 -51.28
N GLY A 271 10.11 24.93 -52.28
CA GLY A 271 9.68 26.30 -52.59
C GLY A 271 10.41 27.47 -51.93
N ARG A 272 11.40 28.01 -52.63
CA ARG A 272 11.90 29.39 -52.45
C ARG A 272 10.79 30.39 -52.75
N GLY A 273 10.72 31.47 -51.98
CA GLY A 273 9.91 32.64 -52.30
C GLY A 273 10.26 33.83 -51.41
N GLN A 274 11.28 34.60 -51.81
CA GLN A 274 11.48 35.96 -51.32
C GLN A 274 10.28 36.80 -51.72
N SER A 275 9.71 37.59 -50.80
CA SER A 275 9.37 38.98 -51.09
C SER A 275 9.00 39.74 -49.82
N SER A 276 9.48 40.98 -49.82
CA SER A 276 9.13 42.10 -48.96
C SER A 276 7.63 42.28 -48.74
N MET A 277 7.23 42.73 -47.56
CA MET A 277 6.20 43.78 -47.38
C MET A 277 6.38 44.39 -45.98
N SER A 278 6.70 45.67 -45.87
CA SER A 278 5.82 46.84 -46.04
C SER A 278 4.75 46.93 -44.93
N LYS A 279 4.87 48.04 -44.18
CA LYS A 279 3.98 48.48 -43.10
C LYS A 279 2.58 48.73 -43.67
N LYS A 280 1.55 48.05 -43.18
CA LYS A 280 0.18 48.60 -43.15
C LYS A 280 -0.53 48.20 -41.87
N ARG A 281 -0.90 49.24 -41.11
CA ARG A 281 -1.91 49.21 -40.04
C ARG A 281 -3.24 48.74 -40.65
N ALA A 282 -3.85 47.74 -40.04
CA ALA A 282 -5.28 47.52 -40.12
C ALA A 282 -5.77 47.14 -38.73
N ARG A 283 -6.61 47.99 -38.15
CA ARG A 283 -7.49 47.66 -37.03
C ARG A 283 -8.50 46.65 -37.54
N ALA A 284 -8.53 45.46 -36.97
CA ALA A 284 -9.62 44.51 -37.13
C ALA A 284 -10.03 44.05 -35.73
N SER A 285 -11.24 44.44 -35.36
CA SER A 285 -11.98 43.94 -34.21
C SER A 285 -12.19 42.44 -34.38
N MET A 286 -11.57 41.63 -33.54
CA MET A 286 -11.91 40.22 -33.42
C MET A 286 -12.87 40.04 -32.25
N ALA A 287 -14.14 39.81 -32.61
CA ALA A 287 -15.11 39.17 -31.75
C ALA A 287 -14.61 37.75 -31.45
N VAL A 288 -14.31 37.50 -30.18
CA VAL A 288 -14.03 36.16 -29.67
C VAL A 288 -15.36 35.41 -29.62
N VAL A 289 -15.53 34.45 -30.52
CA VAL A 289 -16.59 33.45 -30.44
C VAL A 289 -16.27 32.55 -29.25
N TRP A 290 -16.96 32.80 -28.14
CA TRP A 290 -16.99 31.91 -26.98
C TRP A 290 -17.73 30.63 -27.35
N SER A 291 -17.08 29.48 -27.17
CA SER A 291 -17.73 28.17 -27.18
C SER A 291 -18.28 27.89 -25.77
N PRO A 292 -19.60 27.73 -25.56
CA PRO A 292 -20.15 27.43 -24.26
C PRO A 292 -20.25 25.91 -24.09
N HIS A 293 -19.27 25.29 -23.44
CA HIS A 293 -19.40 23.93 -22.90
C HIS A 293 -19.16 23.94 -21.39
N SER A 294 -19.92 24.75 -20.67
CA SER A 294 -20.22 24.49 -19.26
C SER A 294 -21.63 23.90 -19.20
N ARG A 295 -21.73 22.57 -19.23
CA ARG A 295 -23.02 21.89 -19.03
C ARG A 295 -23.45 22.13 -17.58
N ALA A 296 -24.58 22.80 -17.42
CA ALA A 296 -25.33 22.81 -16.17
C ALA A 296 -25.78 21.37 -15.87
N ILE A 297 -25.34 20.82 -14.74
CA ILE A 297 -25.86 19.55 -14.23
C ILE A 297 -27.18 19.89 -13.52
N ASN A 298 -28.31 19.58 -14.14
CA ASN A 298 -29.61 19.56 -13.47
C ASN A 298 -29.71 18.25 -12.66
N LEU A 299 -29.67 18.36 -11.33
CA LEU A 299 -29.93 17.26 -10.41
C LEU A 299 -31.33 17.42 -9.81
N SER A 300 -32.24 16.52 -10.20
CA SER A 300 -33.54 16.36 -9.57
C SER A 300 -33.39 15.65 -8.23
N VAL A 301 -33.96 16.26 -7.19
CA VAL A 301 -33.86 15.83 -5.79
C VAL A 301 -34.85 14.69 -5.52
N ALA A 302 -34.33 13.50 -5.19
CA ALA A 302 -35.08 12.43 -4.54
C ALA A 302 -34.72 12.38 -3.05
N LYS A 303 -35.75 12.22 -2.22
CA LYS A 303 -35.79 12.36 -0.77
C LYS A 303 -35.20 11.11 -0.10
N MET A 304 -34.16 11.24 0.73
CA MET A 304 -33.93 10.38 1.92
C MET A 304 -32.78 10.87 2.80
N GLY A 305 -33.02 10.94 4.13
CA GLY A 305 -32.02 10.98 5.20
C GLY A 305 -31.32 12.31 5.40
N THR A 306 -31.17 12.75 6.66
CA THR A 306 -30.55 14.01 7.11
C THR A 306 -29.08 14.13 6.68
N THR A 307 -28.89 14.45 5.41
CA THR A 307 -27.64 14.89 4.81
C THR A 307 -27.64 16.41 4.83
N LEU A 308 -26.50 17.01 5.19
CA LEU A 308 -26.34 18.46 5.11
C LEU A 308 -26.78 18.93 3.72
N PRO A 309 -27.63 19.97 3.62
CA PRO A 309 -28.24 20.37 2.36
C PRO A 309 -27.14 20.73 1.35
N GLY A 310 -26.91 19.87 0.36
CA GLY A 310 -26.08 20.17 -0.82
C GLY A 310 -24.82 19.32 -1.03
N LEU A 311 -24.46 18.38 -0.15
CA LEU A 311 -23.37 17.44 -0.44
C LEU A 311 -23.88 16.24 -1.23
N LEU A 312 -23.23 15.94 -2.35
CA LEU A 312 -23.52 14.75 -3.14
C LEU A 312 -23.08 13.49 -2.36
N PRO A 313 -23.81 12.37 -2.49
CA PRO A 313 -23.35 11.09 -1.96
C PRO A 313 -22.01 10.72 -2.60
N LEU A 314 -21.09 10.17 -1.81
CA LEU A 314 -19.78 9.75 -2.30
C LEU A 314 -19.96 8.58 -3.29
N PRO A 315 -19.44 8.66 -4.52
CA PRO A 315 -19.44 7.53 -5.44
C PRO A 315 -18.47 6.47 -4.93
N MET A 316 -19.00 5.46 -4.24
CA MET A 316 -18.17 4.36 -3.73
C MET A 316 -17.70 3.40 -4.84
N ALA A 317 -18.34 3.43 -6.02
CA ALA A 317 -17.95 2.62 -7.16
C ALA A 317 -16.89 3.34 -8.01
N LEU A 318 -15.74 2.70 -8.18
CA LEU A 318 -14.67 3.08 -9.10
C LEU A 318 -15.06 2.71 -10.54
N ASP A 319 -15.97 3.45 -11.14
CA ASP A 319 -16.27 3.30 -12.56
C ASP A 319 -15.40 4.23 -13.43
N GLY A 320 -15.39 4.00 -14.74
CA GLY A 320 -14.65 4.85 -15.68
C GLY A 320 -15.10 6.32 -15.69
N LYS A 321 -16.29 6.62 -15.14
CA LYS A 321 -16.84 7.98 -15.06
C LYS A 321 -16.29 8.76 -13.86
N LEU A 322 -15.72 8.07 -12.87
CA LEU A 322 -15.08 8.71 -11.74
C LEU A 322 -13.96 9.66 -12.22
N ARG A 323 -13.22 9.27 -13.27
CA ARG A 323 -12.18 10.12 -13.85
C ARG A 323 -12.72 11.41 -14.45
N GLU A 324 -13.87 11.37 -15.11
CA GLU A 324 -14.48 12.54 -15.76
C GLU A 324 -14.95 13.58 -14.72
N THR A 325 -15.37 13.10 -13.56
CA THR A 325 -15.93 13.94 -12.50
C THR A 325 -14.90 14.37 -11.46
N HIS A 326 -13.89 13.54 -11.20
CA HIS A 326 -12.90 13.75 -10.14
C HIS A 326 -11.50 14.09 -10.67
N GLY A 327 -11.16 13.74 -11.91
CA GLY A 327 -9.88 14.13 -12.50
C GLY A 327 -9.78 15.65 -12.64
N TYR A 328 -8.61 16.22 -12.30
CA TYR A 328 -8.32 17.64 -12.56
C TYR A 328 -7.00 17.81 -13.31
N THR A 329 -5.88 17.42 -12.71
CA THR A 329 -4.57 17.38 -13.37
C THR A 329 -3.84 16.07 -13.05
N GLY A 330 -2.68 15.84 -13.67
CA GLY A 330 -1.80 14.72 -13.30
C GLY A 330 -1.28 14.80 -11.86
N THR A 331 -1.54 15.89 -11.13
CA THR A 331 -1.11 16.06 -9.74
C THR A 331 -2.22 16.49 -8.80
N ALA A 332 -3.48 16.58 -9.23
CA ALA A 332 -4.61 16.93 -8.37
C ALA A 332 -5.91 16.28 -8.85
N HIS A 333 -6.81 16.00 -7.92
CA HIS A 333 -8.15 15.47 -8.18
C HIS A 333 -9.17 16.09 -7.22
N TRP A 334 -10.41 16.21 -7.67
CA TRP A 334 -11.53 16.49 -6.78
C TRP A 334 -11.82 15.27 -5.91
N VAL A 335 -12.02 15.52 -4.63
CA VAL A 335 -12.54 14.56 -3.65
C VAL A 335 -14.04 14.72 -3.55
N ILE A 336 -14.51 15.96 -3.56
CA ILE A 336 -15.93 16.31 -3.72
C ILE A 336 -15.96 17.37 -4.83
N PRO A 337 -16.50 17.05 -6.02
CA PRO A 337 -16.47 17.96 -7.17
C PRO A 337 -16.97 19.37 -6.84
N GLY A 338 -16.13 20.38 -7.05
CA GLY A 338 -16.43 21.79 -6.80
C GLY A 338 -16.45 22.20 -5.32
N ARG A 339 -16.01 21.34 -4.39
CA ARG A 339 -15.99 21.63 -2.94
C ARG A 339 -14.66 21.31 -2.27
N LEU A 340 -14.13 20.11 -2.52
CA LEU A 340 -12.91 19.64 -1.88
C LEU A 340 -12.00 19.00 -2.93
N MET A 341 -10.78 19.50 -3.05
CA MET A 341 -9.75 18.99 -3.95
C MET A 341 -8.51 18.58 -3.16
N GLN A 342 -7.85 17.49 -3.58
CA GLN A 342 -6.59 17.02 -3.04
C GLN A 342 -5.52 17.01 -4.14
N GLY A 343 -4.30 17.47 -3.84
CA GLY A 343 -3.23 17.43 -4.82
C GLY A 343 -1.83 17.75 -4.30
N ALA A 344 -0.87 17.77 -5.23
CA ALA A 344 0.52 18.14 -4.94
C ALA A 344 0.65 19.64 -4.67
N ARG A 345 1.74 20.03 -4.03
CA ARG A 345 2.05 21.45 -3.84
C ARG A 345 2.11 22.13 -5.21
N PRO A 346 1.53 23.33 -5.38
CA PRO A 346 1.84 24.18 -6.51
C PRO A 346 3.36 24.30 -6.73
N GLY A 347 3.80 24.11 -7.97
CA GLY A 347 5.20 24.05 -8.35
C GLY A 347 5.93 22.75 -7.98
N PHE A 348 5.24 21.70 -7.55
CA PHE A 348 5.84 20.38 -7.37
C PHE A 348 6.31 19.82 -8.73
N GLY A 349 7.54 19.32 -8.79
CA GLY A 349 8.15 18.76 -10.00
C GLY A 349 8.79 19.79 -10.94
N LEU A 350 8.71 21.10 -10.64
CA LEU A 350 9.37 22.13 -11.44
C LEU A 350 10.89 22.12 -11.16
N SER A 351 11.69 21.80 -12.17
CA SER A 351 13.12 21.47 -12.02
C SER A 351 14.09 22.62 -12.34
N SER A 352 13.63 23.72 -12.95
CA SER A 352 14.50 24.84 -13.37
C SER A 352 14.05 26.21 -12.83
N ALA A 353 14.97 26.96 -12.23
CA ALA A 353 14.67 28.22 -11.53
C ALA A 353 14.02 29.33 -12.39
N SER A 354 14.23 29.33 -13.71
CA SER A 354 13.64 30.32 -14.61
C SER A 354 12.30 29.91 -15.22
N GLN A 355 12.02 28.60 -15.35
CA GLN A 355 10.69 28.11 -15.74
C GLN A 355 9.73 28.07 -14.54
N THR A 356 10.27 27.99 -13.32
CA THR A 356 9.47 27.80 -12.10
C THR A 356 8.47 28.90 -11.80
N GLU A 357 8.74 30.17 -12.15
CA GLU A 357 7.85 31.26 -11.70
C GLU A 357 6.61 31.40 -12.58
N THR A 358 6.77 31.50 -13.90
CA THR A 358 5.64 31.60 -14.83
C THR A 358 4.73 30.37 -14.78
N GLU A 359 5.32 29.17 -14.67
CA GLU A 359 4.56 27.91 -14.57
C GLU A 359 3.84 27.80 -13.23
N LEU A 360 4.49 28.17 -12.13
CA LEU A 360 3.82 28.25 -10.82
C LEU A 360 2.65 29.23 -10.87
N ASP A 361 2.86 30.43 -11.39
CA ASP A 361 1.82 31.45 -11.50
C ASP A 361 0.66 30.96 -12.38
N SER A 362 0.96 30.20 -13.44
CA SER A 362 -0.07 29.57 -14.26
C SER A 362 -0.85 28.51 -13.49
N GLN A 363 -0.18 27.65 -12.71
CA GLN A 363 -0.83 26.63 -11.88
C GLN A 363 -1.72 27.27 -10.79
N LEU A 364 -1.25 28.33 -10.16
CA LEU A 364 -2.02 29.05 -9.13
C LEU A 364 -3.23 29.74 -9.74
N ARG A 365 -3.08 30.41 -10.89
CA ARG A 365 -4.21 31.00 -11.63
C ARG A 365 -5.21 29.94 -12.03
N ASP A 366 -4.75 28.79 -12.51
CA ASP A 366 -5.63 27.68 -12.89
C ASP A 366 -6.44 27.15 -11.70
N LEU A 367 -5.79 26.88 -10.56
CA LEU A 367 -6.49 26.48 -9.33
C LEU A 367 -7.46 27.55 -8.81
N ALA A 368 -7.02 28.80 -8.71
CA ALA A 368 -7.85 29.88 -8.17
C ALA A 368 -9.01 30.26 -9.11
N SER A 369 -8.77 30.36 -10.42
CA SER A 369 -9.76 30.86 -11.38
C SER A 369 -10.60 29.75 -12.01
N ASN A 370 -9.97 28.67 -12.49
CA ASN A 370 -10.68 27.62 -13.22
C ASN A 370 -11.31 26.61 -12.27
N ALA A 371 -10.56 26.13 -11.27
CA ALA A 371 -11.12 25.27 -10.22
C ALA A 371 -11.88 26.05 -9.13
N LYS A 372 -11.82 27.39 -9.14
CA LYS A 372 -12.49 28.25 -8.16
C LYS A 372 -12.10 27.93 -6.71
N ILE A 373 -10.85 27.53 -6.49
CA ILE A 373 -10.32 27.31 -5.15
C ILE A 373 -10.29 28.65 -4.40
N SER A 374 -11.04 28.73 -3.31
CA SER A 374 -11.08 29.91 -2.43
C SER A 374 -10.16 29.76 -1.22
N THR A 375 -9.74 28.53 -0.90
CA THR A 375 -8.93 28.24 0.29
C THR A 375 -7.91 27.16 0.03
N PHE A 376 -6.63 27.49 0.23
CA PHE A 376 -5.50 26.59 0.10
C PHE A 376 -5.08 26.08 1.48
N VAL A 377 -5.00 24.77 1.65
CA VAL A 377 -4.64 24.12 2.90
C VAL A 377 -3.30 23.41 2.74
N CYS A 378 -2.28 23.91 3.44
CA CYS A 378 -0.93 23.38 3.43
C CYS A 378 -0.69 22.42 4.61
N ALA A 379 -0.51 21.14 4.30
CA ALA A 379 -0.15 20.11 5.27
C ALA A 379 1.37 19.92 5.45
N GLN A 380 2.22 20.80 4.90
CA GLN A 380 3.68 20.62 4.94
C GLN A 380 4.34 21.37 6.10
N ALA A 381 4.86 20.63 7.09
CA ALA A 381 5.67 21.22 8.16
C ALA A 381 6.98 21.87 7.65
N GLU A 382 7.39 21.59 6.40
CA GLU A 382 8.57 22.20 5.80
C GLU A 382 8.35 23.61 5.26
N CYS A 383 7.10 24.04 5.07
CA CYS A 383 6.79 25.40 4.66
C CYS A 383 6.76 26.31 5.91
N LEU A 384 7.16 27.57 5.76
CA LEU A 384 6.99 28.56 6.82
C LEU A 384 5.49 28.91 6.90
N PRO A 385 4.87 28.91 8.10
CA PRO A 385 3.52 29.42 8.24
C PRO A 385 3.51 30.91 7.95
N GLU A 386 2.42 31.38 7.32
CA GLU A 386 2.16 32.80 7.25
C GLU A 386 1.68 33.31 8.62
N GLU A 387 1.94 34.59 8.89
CA GLU A 387 1.50 35.26 10.11
C GLU A 387 -0.02 35.18 10.22
N GLY A 388 -0.54 34.61 11.33
CA GLY A 388 -1.98 34.39 11.54
C GLY A 388 -2.52 33.00 11.20
N SER A 389 -1.67 32.07 10.74
CA SER A 389 -2.09 30.68 10.48
C SER A 389 -2.53 29.92 11.75
N ILE A 390 -3.61 29.13 11.68
CA ILE A 390 -4.02 28.22 12.76
C ILE A 390 -3.10 27.00 12.78
N LEU A 391 -2.19 26.96 13.74
CA LEU A 391 -1.24 25.87 13.91
C LEU A 391 -1.90 24.65 14.59
N LEU A 392 -1.75 23.45 14.02
CA LEU A 392 -2.36 22.20 14.52
C LEU A 392 -2.21 22.01 16.04
N ASP A 393 -1.03 22.27 16.59
CA ASP A 393 -0.71 22.00 18.00
C ASP A 393 -0.25 23.26 18.77
N GLY A 394 -0.64 24.46 18.32
CA GLY A 394 -0.23 25.74 18.93
C GLY A 394 1.24 26.14 18.75
N ASP A 395 2.11 25.20 18.37
CA ASP A 395 3.53 25.39 18.05
C ASP A 395 3.86 25.36 16.54
N GLY A 396 2.88 24.98 15.71
CA GLY A 396 3.05 24.82 14.26
C GLY A 396 3.17 23.40 13.77
N GLY A 397 2.83 22.44 14.64
CA GLY A 397 3.30 21.08 14.46
C GLY A 397 4.81 21.02 14.75
N THR A 398 5.37 19.82 14.75
CA THR A 398 6.82 19.65 14.84
C THR A 398 7.48 20.20 13.57
N ARG A 399 7.83 21.49 13.60
CA ARG A 399 8.67 22.10 12.58
C ARG A 399 9.94 21.28 12.47
N LYS A 400 10.44 21.10 11.25
CA LYS A 400 11.82 20.63 11.11
C LYS A 400 12.74 21.70 11.68
N ASP A 401 13.78 21.27 12.40
CA ASP A 401 14.81 22.16 12.95
C ASP A 401 15.41 23.08 11.88
N ASN A 402 15.43 22.60 10.62
CA ASN A 402 15.81 23.37 9.45
C ASN A 402 14.67 23.35 8.41
N PRO A 403 13.71 24.29 8.46
CA PRO A 403 12.65 24.38 7.46
C PRO A 403 13.28 24.61 6.09
N LYS A 404 12.77 23.93 5.06
CA LYS A 404 13.21 24.23 3.70
C LYS A 404 12.63 25.60 3.34
N ASN A 405 13.46 26.49 2.82
CA ASN A 405 12.99 27.76 2.26
C ASN A 405 12.27 27.50 0.92
N LEU A 406 11.13 26.82 1.01
CA LEU A 406 10.23 26.58 -0.09
C LEU A 406 9.55 27.93 -0.37
N PRO A 407 9.53 28.41 -1.62
CA PRO A 407 8.84 29.65 -1.94
C PRO A 407 7.41 29.54 -1.42
N ALA A 408 7.06 30.37 -0.44
CA ALA A 408 5.71 30.45 0.06
C ALA A 408 4.88 31.03 -1.07
N TYR A 409 4.20 30.22 -1.87
CA TYR A 409 3.34 30.72 -2.93
C TYR A 409 2.07 31.38 -2.39
N ALA A 410 1.88 31.35 -1.07
CA ALA A 410 0.78 31.96 -0.36
C ALA A 410 0.67 33.48 -0.63
N HIS A 411 1.79 34.22 -0.70
CA HIS A 411 1.75 35.63 -1.14
C HIS A 411 1.29 35.85 -2.59
N LYS A 412 1.21 34.79 -3.41
CA LYS A 412 0.78 34.87 -4.82
C LYS A 412 -0.71 34.59 -5.00
N ILE A 413 -1.41 34.08 -3.99
CA ILE A 413 -2.85 33.81 -4.04
C ILE A 413 -3.63 34.98 -3.44
N VAL A 414 -3.71 36.09 -4.18
CA VAL A 414 -4.24 37.38 -3.69
C VAL A 414 -5.70 37.28 -3.22
N ASP A 415 -6.52 36.50 -3.92
CA ASP A 415 -7.97 36.41 -3.66
C ASP A 415 -8.38 35.14 -2.91
N SER A 416 -7.42 34.39 -2.37
CA SER A 416 -7.69 33.11 -1.69
C SER A 416 -7.10 33.08 -0.29
N LYS A 417 -7.77 32.37 0.62
CA LYS A 417 -7.28 32.14 1.98
C LYS A 417 -6.19 31.07 1.97
N PHE A 418 -5.22 31.21 2.85
CA PHE A 418 -4.18 30.20 3.08
C PHE A 418 -4.25 29.69 4.52
N LEU A 419 -4.44 28.39 4.69
CA LEU A 419 -4.43 27.71 5.98
C LEU A 419 -3.19 26.83 6.05
N TYR A 420 -2.47 26.91 7.15
CA TYR A 420 -1.28 26.10 7.39
C TYR A 420 -1.47 25.24 8.63
N TYR A 421 -1.41 23.93 8.45
CA TYR A 421 -1.55 22.97 9.55
C TYR A 421 -0.23 22.30 9.91
N GLY A 422 0.66 22.04 8.93
CA GLY A 422 2.03 21.60 9.18
C GLY A 422 2.18 20.17 9.72
N ILE A 423 2.28 19.16 8.84
CA ILE A 423 2.56 17.76 9.20
C ILE A 423 3.96 17.37 8.66
N ILE A 424 4.78 16.69 9.47
CA ILE A 424 6.10 16.19 9.05
C ILE A 424 5.94 15.17 7.92
N GLY A 425 6.76 15.29 6.86
CA GLY A 425 6.76 14.33 5.76
C GLY A 425 6.94 12.88 6.23
N MET A 426 6.13 11.97 5.68
CA MET A 426 6.09 10.53 6.02
C MET A 426 5.74 10.24 7.49
N LYS A 427 5.13 11.17 8.21
CA LYS A 427 4.65 10.98 9.58
C LYS A 427 3.16 11.30 9.69
N PRO A 428 2.47 10.74 10.69
CA PRO A 428 1.15 11.20 11.10
C PRO A 428 1.22 12.61 11.70
N ALA A 429 0.05 13.24 11.95
CA ALA A 429 -0.05 14.42 12.78
C ALA A 429 0.41 14.11 14.22
N LYS A 430 0.81 15.13 14.99
CA LYS A 430 1.34 14.97 16.35
C LYS A 430 0.34 14.31 17.30
N SER A 431 -0.94 14.64 17.15
CA SER A 431 -2.03 14.10 17.98
C SER A 431 -3.31 13.93 17.15
N VAL A 432 -4.23 13.09 17.64
CA VAL A 432 -5.56 12.95 17.04
C VAL A 432 -6.40 14.21 17.34
N GLU A 433 -6.18 14.84 18.50
CA GLU A 433 -6.77 16.10 18.94
C GLU A 433 -6.55 17.22 17.93
N SER A 434 -5.31 17.43 17.47
CA SER A 434 -5.04 18.48 16.50
C SER A 434 -5.65 18.19 15.15
N LEU A 435 -5.57 16.93 14.70
CA LEU A 435 -6.21 16.49 13.48
C LEU A 435 -7.73 16.70 13.52
N PHE A 436 -8.36 16.46 14.68
CA PHE A 436 -9.77 16.76 14.95
C PHE A 436 -10.10 18.24 14.74
N GLY A 437 -9.33 19.14 15.35
CA GLY A 437 -9.52 20.58 15.19
C GLY A 437 -9.42 21.03 13.72
N ALA A 438 -8.38 20.59 13.01
CA ALA A 438 -8.18 20.95 11.61
C ALA A 438 -9.26 20.37 10.68
N ALA A 439 -9.64 19.10 10.86
CA ALA A 439 -10.66 18.47 10.05
C ALA A 439 -12.02 19.16 10.22
N HIS A 440 -12.39 19.52 11.46
CA HIS A 440 -13.62 20.26 11.72
C HIS A 440 -13.58 21.69 11.18
N ASP A 441 -12.47 22.42 11.30
CA ASP A 441 -12.36 23.77 10.72
C ASP A 441 -12.53 23.73 9.18
N ILE A 442 -11.86 22.79 8.52
CA ILE A 442 -11.99 22.61 7.06
C ILE A 442 -13.41 22.20 6.68
N ALA A 443 -14.01 21.23 7.39
CA ALA A 443 -15.37 20.79 7.11
C ALA A 443 -16.39 21.92 7.29
N LYS A 444 -16.24 22.72 8.36
CA LYS A 444 -17.06 23.89 8.62
C LYS A 444 -16.99 24.90 7.48
N ARG A 445 -15.80 25.21 6.97
CA ARG A 445 -15.62 26.11 5.82
C ARG A 445 -16.32 25.62 4.56
N ILE A 446 -16.28 24.31 4.31
CA ILE A 446 -16.97 23.71 3.17
C ILE A 446 -18.50 23.79 3.34
N GLN A 447 -19.01 23.50 4.54
CA GLN A 447 -20.45 23.41 4.82
C GLN A 447 -21.11 24.77 5.05
N ASP A 448 -20.54 25.58 5.94
CA ASP A 448 -21.14 26.82 6.44
C ASP A 448 -20.77 28.01 5.55
N ASP A 449 -19.49 28.10 5.17
CA ASP A 449 -18.97 29.25 4.41
C ASP A 449 -19.06 29.03 2.88
N GLY A 450 -19.34 27.79 2.44
CA GLY A 450 -19.40 27.41 1.03
C GLY A 450 -18.06 27.50 0.30
N GLU A 451 -16.95 27.43 1.03
CA GLU A 451 -15.59 27.53 0.48
C GLU A 451 -15.26 26.32 -0.40
N THR A 452 -14.48 26.56 -1.45
CA THR A 452 -13.85 25.51 -2.26
C THR A 452 -12.42 25.32 -1.78
N VAL A 453 -12.15 24.17 -1.16
CA VAL A 453 -10.91 23.90 -0.44
C VAL A 453 -9.96 23.03 -1.26
N TYR A 454 -8.69 23.41 -1.32
CA TYR A 454 -7.60 22.62 -1.90
C TYR A 454 -6.60 22.17 -0.82
N ILE A 455 -6.61 20.88 -0.48
CA ILE A 455 -5.67 20.29 0.47
C ILE A 455 -4.45 19.77 -0.29
N HIS A 456 -3.26 20.20 0.10
CA HIS A 456 -2.03 19.75 -0.52
C HIS A 456 -0.93 19.38 0.49
N CYS A 457 0.00 18.54 0.02
CA CYS A 457 1.29 18.34 0.67
C CYS A 457 2.40 18.38 -0.39
N GLY A 458 3.55 17.74 -0.19
CA GLY A 458 4.59 17.67 -1.23
C GLY A 458 4.05 17.03 -2.52
N GLY A 459 3.82 15.72 -2.48
CA GLY A 459 3.24 14.96 -3.60
C GLY A 459 1.71 14.85 -3.58
N GLY A 460 1.02 15.35 -2.56
CA GLY A 460 -0.45 15.26 -2.47
C GLY A 460 -1.01 13.87 -2.17
N VAL A 461 -0.19 12.97 -1.61
CA VAL A 461 -0.56 11.56 -1.37
C VAL A 461 -0.70 11.29 0.13
N GLY A 462 0.41 11.21 0.88
CA GLY A 462 0.37 10.85 2.31
C GLY A 462 -0.35 11.84 3.22
N ARG A 463 0.31 12.95 3.58
CA ARG A 463 -0.24 13.94 4.53
C ARG A 463 -1.52 14.61 4.06
N ALA A 464 -1.65 14.83 2.75
CA ALA A 464 -2.87 15.40 2.18
C ALA A 464 -4.02 14.38 2.30
N GLY A 465 -3.79 13.11 1.94
CA GLY A 465 -4.75 12.03 2.12
C GLY A 465 -5.17 11.81 3.57
N LEU A 466 -4.24 11.91 4.52
CA LEU A 466 -4.53 11.88 5.96
C LEU A 466 -5.57 12.93 6.35
N LEU A 467 -5.31 14.19 6.01
CA LEU A 467 -6.23 15.28 6.35
C LEU A 467 -7.56 15.17 5.59
N THR A 468 -7.52 14.84 4.31
CA THR A 468 -8.71 14.62 3.47
C THR A 468 -9.62 13.53 4.02
N ALA A 469 -9.07 12.36 4.39
CA ALA A 469 -9.85 11.24 4.92
C ALA A 469 -10.56 11.62 6.23
N CYS A 470 -9.89 12.38 7.10
CA CYS A 470 -10.49 12.91 8.32
C CYS A 470 -11.59 13.94 8.04
N VAL A 471 -11.38 14.85 7.08
CA VAL A 471 -12.42 15.80 6.63
C VAL A 471 -13.64 15.06 6.10
N LEU A 472 -13.45 13.98 5.32
CA LEU A 472 -14.56 13.14 4.85
C LEU A 472 -15.36 12.51 6.00
N GLY A 473 -14.69 12.07 7.07
CA GLY A 473 -15.36 11.56 8.26
C GLY A 473 -16.28 12.59 8.91
N VAL A 474 -15.84 13.86 8.97
CA VAL A 474 -16.66 14.96 9.50
C VAL A 474 -17.82 15.32 8.57
N LEU A 475 -17.57 15.35 7.25
CA LEU A 475 -18.59 15.70 6.25
C LEU A 475 -19.65 14.61 6.06
N TYR A 476 -19.29 13.34 6.28
CA TYR A 476 -20.14 12.17 6.07
C TYR A 476 -20.16 11.28 7.32
N PRO A 477 -21.01 11.56 8.32
CA PRO A 477 -21.00 10.85 9.62
C PRO A 477 -21.23 9.33 9.52
N THR A 478 -21.85 8.85 8.44
CA THR A 478 -22.07 7.42 8.21
C THR A 478 -20.88 6.70 7.59
N LEU A 479 -19.85 7.44 7.17
CA LEU A 479 -18.65 6.89 6.53
C LEU A 479 -17.78 6.21 7.58
N LYS A 480 -17.19 5.05 7.23
CA LYS A 480 -16.21 4.37 8.09
C LYS A 480 -14.78 4.77 7.72
N ALA A 481 -13.86 4.63 8.66
CA ALA A 481 -12.45 4.97 8.47
C ALA A 481 -11.83 4.26 7.24
N ASP A 482 -12.01 2.95 7.12
CA ASP A 482 -11.45 2.18 5.99
C ASP A 482 -12.07 2.59 4.66
N GLN A 483 -13.36 2.94 4.63
CA GLN A 483 -14.01 3.46 3.42
C GLN A 483 -13.45 4.82 3.01
N ALA A 484 -13.15 5.70 3.97
CA ALA A 484 -12.51 6.99 3.69
C ALA A 484 -11.08 6.80 3.13
N ILE A 485 -10.31 5.88 3.69
CA ILE A 485 -8.95 5.53 3.21
C ILE A 485 -9.00 4.94 1.80
N GLU A 486 -9.89 3.97 1.56
CA GLU A 486 -10.09 3.35 0.25
C GLU A 486 -10.50 4.40 -0.79
N TYR A 487 -11.43 5.28 -0.44
CA TYR A 487 -11.90 6.34 -1.33
C TYR A 487 -10.79 7.34 -1.69
N CYS A 488 -10.02 7.83 -0.71
CA CYS A 488 -8.86 8.70 -0.99
C CYS A 488 -7.81 8.00 -1.86
N THR A 489 -7.53 6.72 -1.59
CA THR A 489 -6.58 5.90 -2.37
C THR A 489 -7.02 5.77 -3.81
N ALA A 490 -8.29 5.41 -4.01
CA ALA A 490 -8.93 5.26 -5.30
C ALA A 490 -8.86 6.54 -6.16
N LEU A 491 -9.16 7.69 -5.56
CA LEU A 491 -9.04 8.98 -6.25
C LEU A 491 -7.59 9.37 -6.54
N CYS A 492 -6.66 9.00 -5.67
CA CYS A 492 -5.24 9.25 -5.88
C CYS A 492 -4.71 8.54 -7.14
N HIS A 493 -5.22 7.36 -7.47
CA HIS A 493 -4.85 6.63 -8.68
C HIS A 493 -5.26 7.35 -9.98
N LEU A 494 -6.27 8.23 -9.94
CA LEU A 494 -6.71 9.01 -11.11
C LEU A 494 -5.62 9.94 -11.65
N ARG A 495 -4.70 10.39 -10.78
CA ARG A 495 -3.61 11.33 -11.06
C ARG A 495 -2.52 10.74 -11.94
N ASN A 496 -2.43 9.40 -12.03
CA ASN A 496 -1.30 8.72 -12.64
C ASN A 496 -1.39 8.70 -14.18
N MET A 497 -1.28 9.89 -14.79
CA MET A 497 -1.46 10.12 -16.24
C MET A 497 -0.32 9.59 -17.10
N ASN A 498 0.84 9.29 -16.53
CA ASN A 498 2.02 8.90 -17.31
C ASN A 498 2.12 7.39 -17.57
N GLY A 499 1.10 6.61 -17.19
CA GLY A 499 1.04 5.17 -17.47
C GLY A 499 2.07 4.31 -16.72
N GLU A 500 2.75 4.88 -15.71
CA GLU A 500 3.54 4.06 -14.78
C GLU A 500 2.58 3.46 -13.74
N ASP A 501 2.50 2.14 -13.65
CA ASP A 501 1.69 1.39 -12.68
C ASP A 501 2.22 1.53 -11.25
N LYS A 502 2.30 2.77 -10.75
CA LYS A 502 2.60 3.07 -9.35
C LYS A 502 1.31 2.99 -8.56
N VAL A 503 1.22 1.95 -7.75
CA VAL A 503 0.18 1.79 -6.74
C VAL A 503 0.53 2.68 -5.55
N TYR A 504 -0.19 3.78 -5.41
CA TYR A 504 -0.06 4.68 -4.27
C TYR A 504 -1.16 4.38 -3.25
N HIS A 505 -0.85 4.42 -1.95
CA HIS A 505 -1.86 4.49 -0.90
C HIS A 505 -2.06 5.94 -0.46
N SER A 506 -3.29 6.36 -0.15
CA SER A 506 -3.58 7.70 0.37
C SER A 506 -4.57 7.56 1.54
N PRO A 507 -4.15 7.69 2.81
CA PRO A 507 -2.81 8.08 3.28
C PRO A 507 -1.69 7.05 2.94
N GLU A 508 -0.44 7.49 2.96
CA GLU A 508 0.68 6.78 2.33
C GLU A 508 1.34 5.75 3.24
N THR A 509 1.41 6.00 4.54
CA THR A 509 2.02 5.08 5.52
C THR A 509 0.97 4.43 6.41
N ASP A 510 1.28 3.26 6.96
CA ASP A 510 0.40 2.52 7.86
C ASP A 510 0.08 3.33 9.13
N GLU A 511 1.03 4.11 9.64
CA GLU A 511 0.81 4.98 10.81
C GLU A 511 -0.17 6.11 10.50
N GLN A 512 -0.14 6.65 9.28
CA GLN A 512 -1.12 7.65 8.86
C GLN A 512 -2.52 7.03 8.73
N GLN A 513 -2.62 5.84 8.12
CA GLN A 513 -3.89 5.11 8.02
C GLN A 513 -4.43 4.74 9.41
N GLN A 514 -3.57 4.29 10.33
CA GLN A 514 -3.96 4.00 11.70
C GLN A 514 -4.48 5.26 12.42
N GLN A 515 -3.84 6.42 12.22
CA GLN A 515 -4.32 7.67 12.79
C GLN A 515 -5.69 8.09 12.24
N VAL A 516 -6.02 7.79 10.97
CA VAL A 516 -7.40 7.96 10.47
C VAL A 516 -8.36 7.07 11.26
N ARG A 517 -8.04 5.80 11.49
CA ARG A 517 -8.90 4.90 12.29
C ARG A 517 -9.11 5.41 13.71
N ASP A 518 -8.04 5.88 14.35
CA ASP A 518 -8.11 6.43 15.71
C ASP A 518 -8.92 7.74 15.75
N PHE A 519 -8.83 8.57 14.70
CA PHE A 519 -9.67 9.75 14.53
C PHE A 519 -11.17 9.41 14.48
N PHE A 520 -11.55 8.42 13.66
CA PHE A 520 -12.95 8.00 13.56
C PHE A 520 -13.45 7.37 14.86
N ARG A 521 -12.62 6.57 15.55
CA ARG A 521 -12.96 6.02 16.87
C ARG A 521 -13.29 7.15 17.84
N LYS A 522 -12.43 8.17 17.88
CA LYS A 522 -12.63 9.33 18.75
C LYS A 522 -13.86 10.17 18.38
N MET A 523 -14.22 10.27 17.10
CA MET A 523 -15.48 10.90 16.69
C MET A 523 -16.68 10.18 17.30
N LEU A 524 -16.71 8.85 17.20
CA LEU A 524 -17.78 8.02 17.77
C LEU A 524 -17.85 8.17 19.30
N ASP A 525 -16.69 8.20 19.98
CA ASP A 525 -16.62 8.37 21.44
C ASP A 525 -17.14 9.73 21.93
N ARG A 526 -17.28 10.74 21.05
CA ARG A 526 -17.81 12.07 21.40
C ARG A 526 -19.30 12.22 21.12
N GLU A 527 -19.87 11.37 20.28
CA GLU A 527 -21.29 11.39 19.93
C GLU A 527 -22.14 10.49 20.83
N GLY A 528 -21.53 9.51 21.49
CA GLY A 528 -22.16 8.66 22.52
C GLY A 528 -22.00 9.23 23.92
#